data_AF-E1YIV3-F1
#
_entry.id   AF-E1YIV3-F1
#
_cell.length_a   1.000
_cell.length_b   1.000
_cell.length_c   1.000
_cell.angle_alpha   90.00
_cell.angle_beta   90.00
_cell.angle_gamma   90.00
#
_symmetry.space_group_name_H-M   'P 1'
#
loop_
_entity.id
_entity.type
_entity.pdbx_description
1 polymer ?
#
loop_
_entity_poly.entity_id
_entity_poly.type
_entity_poly.pdbx_seq_one_letter_code
_entity_poly.pdbx_strand_id
1 'polypeptide(L)'
;MARHLNTPNPENAYITELKETARVGTSETAVRCTAIQMLLVGIPREHVCKALIVTQRALQKWIKAFNECGIDGLIAKKRPGHTAILKG
;
A
#
# COMPACT_ATOMS: atom_id res chain seq x y z
N MET A 1 -25.12 -3.84 -5.14
CA MET A 1 -24.50 -4.39 -3.89
C MET A 1 -23.42 -3.43 -3.43
N ALA A 2 -23.66 -2.67 -2.36
CA ALA A 2 -22.69 -1.76 -1.79
C ALA A 2 -21.54 -2.57 -1.17
N ARG A 3 -20.39 -2.64 -1.84
CA ARG A 3 -19.20 -3.28 -1.28
C ARG A 3 -18.75 -2.47 -0.08
N HIS A 4 -18.76 -3.11 1.10
CA HIS A 4 -18.28 -2.51 2.34
C HIS A 4 -16.87 -1.93 2.11
N LEU A 5 -16.70 -0.66 2.46
CA LEU A 5 -15.44 0.05 2.26
C LEU A 5 -14.42 -0.39 3.33
N ASN A 6 -13.66 -1.46 3.07
CA ASN A 6 -12.65 -1.98 4.00
C ASN A 6 -11.72 -0.90 4.54
N THR A 7 -11.82 -0.57 5.82
CA THR A 7 -10.94 0.36 6.54
C THR A 7 -9.62 -0.35 6.92
N PRO A 8 -8.48 0.36 6.91
CA PRO A 8 -7.22 -0.21 7.39
C PRO A 8 -7.29 -0.40 8.91
N ASN A 9 -6.87 -1.58 9.39
CA ASN A 9 -6.82 -1.89 10.82
C ASN A 9 -5.60 -1.22 11.47
N PRO A 10 -5.78 -0.26 12.40
CA PRO A 10 -4.67 0.45 13.03
C PRO A 10 -3.80 -0.44 13.93
N GLU A 11 -4.31 -1.60 14.35
CA GLU A 11 -3.58 -2.57 15.19
C GLU A 11 -2.53 -3.38 14.41
N ASN A 12 -2.56 -3.35 13.07
CA ASN A 12 -1.66 -4.16 12.25
C ASN A 12 -0.27 -3.55 12.04
N ALA A 13 -0.06 -2.26 12.34
CA ALA A 13 1.24 -1.61 12.21
C ALA A 13 1.28 -0.26 12.94
N TYR A 14 2.43 0.07 13.52
CA TYR A 14 2.67 1.43 14.01
C TYR A 14 3.06 2.37 12.87
N ILE A 15 2.69 3.65 12.98
CA ILE A 15 2.99 4.69 11.97
C ILE A 15 4.51 4.80 11.72
N THR A 16 5.32 4.53 12.75
CA THR A 16 6.79 4.51 12.68
C THR A 16 7.31 3.40 11.77
N GLU A 17 6.78 2.18 11.91
CA GLU A 17 7.19 1.04 11.09
C GLU A 17 6.81 1.23 9.61
N LEU A 18 5.65 1.85 9.35
CA LEU A 18 5.25 2.24 8.00
C LEU A 18 6.22 3.25 7.38
N LYS A 19 6.76 4.19 8.17
CA LYS A 19 7.77 5.15 7.72
C LYS A 19 9.11 4.48 7.44
N GLU A 20 9.54 3.57 8.31
CA GLU A 20 10.79 2.83 8.13
C GLU A 20 10.73 1.95 6.88
N THR A 21 9.61 1.24 6.69
CA THR A 21 9.38 0.41 5.51
C THR A 21 9.32 1.24 4.23
N ALA A 22 8.69 2.42 4.27
CA ALA A 22 8.69 3.34 3.14
C ALA A 22 10.09 3.85 2.80
N ARG A 23 10.98 3.98 3.79
CA ARG A 23 12.36 4.46 3.61
C ARG A 23 13.29 3.42 3.01
N VAL A 24 13.13 2.16 3.40
CA VAL A 24 14.00 1.04 2.97
C VAL A 24 13.45 0.34 1.71
N GLY A 25 12.14 0.38 1.50
CA GLY A 25 11.46 -0.29 0.41
C GLY A 25 11.63 0.36 -0.97
N THR A 26 11.04 -0.29 -1.97
CA THR A 26 10.92 0.26 -3.32
C THR A 26 9.99 1.47 -3.37
N SER A 27 10.06 2.28 -4.44
CA SER A 27 9.13 3.39 -4.66
C SER A 27 7.66 2.97 -4.59
N GLU A 28 7.31 1.80 -5.12
CA GLU A 28 5.97 1.21 -4.97
C GLU A 28 5.60 0.94 -3.51
N THR A 29 6.54 0.40 -2.73
CA THR A 29 6.33 0.12 -1.31
C THR A 29 6.13 1.42 -0.53
N ALA A 30 6.93 2.45 -0.83
CA ALA A 30 6.79 3.78 -0.24
C ALA A 30 5.42 4.41 -0.53
N VAL A 31 4.92 4.33 -1.77
CA VAL A 31 3.59 4.83 -2.14
C VAL A 31 2.48 4.07 -1.38
N ARG A 32 2.60 2.74 -1.27
CA ARG A 32 1.63 1.91 -0.54
C ARG A 32 1.60 2.25 0.95
N CYS A 33 2.76 2.36 1.60
CA CYS A 33 2.88 2.75 3.00
C CYS A 33 2.34 4.16 3.24
N THR A 34 2.64 5.11 2.36
CA THR A 34 2.12 6.49 2.43
C THR A 34 0.59 6.52 2.29
N ALA A 35 0.03 5.72 1.38
CA ALA A 35 -1.42 5.61 1.22
C ALA A 35 -2.11 5.10 2.49
N ILE A 36 -1.58 4.03 3.11
CA ILE A 36 -2.11 3.50 4.37
C ILE A 36 -1.95 4.50 5.51
N GLN A 37 -0.80 5.18 5.60
CA GLN A 37 -0.57 6.22 6.61
C GLN A 37 -1.60 7.36 6.50
N MET A 38 -1.87 7.88 5.30
CA MET A 38 -2.89 8.92 5.10
C MET A 38 -4.28 8.44 5.55
N LEU A 39 -4.62 7.19 5.26
CA LEU A 39 -5.90 6.61 5.69
C LEU A 39 -5.98 6.42 7.21
N LEU A 40 -4.89 6.03 7.86
CA LEU A 40 -4.82 5.90 9.33
C LEU A 40 -4.92 7.26 10.04
N VAL A 41 -4.41 8.32 9.42
CA VAL A 41 -4.58 9.71 9.89
C VAL A 41 -6.01 10.23 9.69
N GLY A 42 -6.87 9.47 8.99
CA GLY A 42 -8.27 9.82 8.75
C GLY A 42 -8.50 10.60 7.47
N ILE A 43 -7.51 10.69 6.57
CA ILE A 43 -7.70 11.32 5.27
C ILE A 43 -8.66 10.45 4.42
N PRO A 44 -9.72 11.03 3.85
CA PRO A 44 -10.65 10.29 2.99
C PRO A 44 -9.97 9.75 1.73
N ARG A 45 -10.41 8.56 1.30
CA ARG A 45 -9.84 7.80 0.17
C ARG A 45 -9.76 8.59 -1.13
N GLU A 46 -10.72 9.48 -1.39
CA GLU A 46 -10.75 10.30 -2.59
C GLU A 46 -9.57 11.28 -2.64
N HIS A 47 -9.18 11.83 -1.49
CA HIS A 47 -8.04 12.74 -1.38
C HIS A 47 -6.74 11.96 -1.50
N VAL A 48 -6.65 10.76 -0.91
CA VAL A 48 -5.50 9.86 -1.08
C VAL A 48 -5.32 9.44 -2.55
N CYS A 49 -6.41 9.10 -3.22
CA CYS A 49 -6.46 8.74 -4.64
C CYS A 49 -5.92 9.88 -5.53
N LYS A 50 -6.34 11.12 -5.26
CA LYS A 50 -5.86 12.32 -5.97
C LYS A 50 -4.41 12.63 -5.65
N ALA A 51 -4.01 12.58 -4.39
CA ALA A 51 -2.66 12.93 -3.93
C ALA A 51 -1.59 11.98 -4.46
N LEU A 52 -1.89 10.68 -4.54
CA LEU A 52 -0.93 9.67 -4.98
C LEU A 52 -1.12 9.26 -6.45
N ILE A 53 -2.13 9.81 -7.15
CA ILE A 53 -2.48 9.46 -8.53
C ILE A 53 -2.71 7.93 -8.66
N VAL A 54 -3.43 7.36 -7.70
CA VAL A 54 -3.72 5.91 -7.63
C VAL A 54 -5.21 5.67 -7.75
N THR A 55 -5.62 4.54 -8.34
CA THR A 55 -7.04 4.21 -8.43
C THR A 55 -7.63 3.73 -7.10
N GLN A 56 -8.92 3.96 -6.88
CA GLN A 56 -9.64 3.43 -5.70
C GLN A 56 -9.52 1.90 -5.58
N ARG A 57 -9.45 1.19 -6.72
CA ARG A 57 -9.25 -0.27 -6.76
C ARG A 57 -7.88 -0.68 -6.25
N ALA A 58 -6.83 0.08 -6.57
CA ALA A 58 -5.48 -0.18 -6.04
C ALA A 58 -5.47 0.01 -4.52
N LEU A 59 -6.08 1.10 -4.04
CA LEU A 59 -6.19 1.39 -2.61
C LEU A 59 -6.94 0.28 -1.85
N GLN A 60 -8.06 -0.20 -2.38
CA GLN A 60 -8.79 -1.35 -1.78
C GLN A 60 -7.93 -2.62 -1.69
N LYS A 61 -7.15 -2.92 -2.73
CA LYS A 61 -6.24 -4.07 -2.70
C LYS A 61 -5.17 -3.93 -1.62
N TRP A 62 -4.60 -2.73 -1.48
CA TRP A 62 -3.57 -2.48 -0.47
C TRP A 62 -4.14 -2.54 0.94
N ILE A 63 -5.33 -1.98 1.17
CA ILE A 63 -5.99 -2.11 2.48
C ILE A 63 -6.29 -3.58 2.80
N LYS A 64 -6.77 -4.36 1.82
CA LYS A 64 -7.02 -5.78 2.02
C LYS A 64 -5.72 -6.53 2.37
N ALA A 65 -4.65 -6.32 1.60
CA ALA A 65 -3.36 -6.95 1.84
C ALA A 65 -2.75 -6.53 3.20
N PHE A 66 -2.93 -5.27 3.59
CA PHE A 66 -2.51 -4.76 4.89
C PHE A 66 -3.30 -5.39 6.04
N ASN A 67 -4.62 -5.55 5.89
CA ASN A 67 -5.45 -6.20 6.90
C ASN A 67 -5.13 -7.70 7.03
N GLU A 68 -4.73 -8.36 5.94
CA GLU A 68 -4.41 -9.80 5.92
C GLU A 68 -2.98 -10.13 6.38
N CYS A 69 -2.00 -9.27 6.08
CA CYS A 69 -0.57 -9.58 6.30
C CYS A 69 0.23 -8.44 6.97
N GLY A 70 -0.44 -7.37 7.42
CA GLY A 70 0.24 -6.21 7.98
C GLY A 70 1.16 -5.52 6.97
N ILE A 71 2.33 -5.06 7.46
CA ILE A 71 3.32 -4.33 6.68
C ILE A 71 3.86 -5.17 5.51
N ASP A 72 4.06 -6.47 5.70
CA ASP A 72 4.52 -7.38 4.65
C ASP A 72 3.58 -7.44 3.45
N GLY A 73 2.29 -7.18 3.65
CA GLY A 73 1.30 -7.07 2.57
C GLY A 73 1.51 -5.85 1.66
N LEU A 74 2.22 -4.83 2.14
CA LEU A 74 2.52 -3.61 1.39
C LEU A 74 3.82 -3.73 0.61
N ILE A 75 4.75 -4.58 1.04
CA ILE A 75 6.04 -4.78 0.39
C ILE A 75 5.83 -5.30 -1.04
N ALA A 76 6.35 -4.57 -2.02
CA ALA A 76 6.26 -4.98 -3.41
C ALA A 76 7.15 -6.21 -3.64
N LYS A 77 6.54 -7.40 -3.64
CA LYS A 77 7.22 -8.63 -4.04
C LYS A 77 7.54 -8.59 -5.53
N LYS A 78 8.82 -8.64 -5.88
CA LYS A 78 9.27 -8.81 -7.27
C LYS A 78 8.68 -10.10 -7.80
N ARG A 79 7.86 -10.03 -8.86
CA ARG A 79 7.36 -11.25 -9.52
C ARG A 79 8.56 -12.01 -10.11
N PRO A 80 8.77 -13.29 -9.76
CA PRO A 80 9.72 -14.13 -10.47
C PRO A 80 9.17 -14.34 -11.89
N GLY A 81 9.73 -13.65 -12.88
CA GLY A 81 9.26 -13.72 -14.26
C GLY A 81 9.64 -12.55 -15.16
N HIS A 82 10.10 -11.42 -14.60
CA HIS A 82 10.60 -10.29 -15.41
C HIS A 82 12.13 -10.26 -15.46
N THR A 83 12.74 -11.37 -15.87
CA THR A 83 14.13 -11.37 -16.32
C THR A 83 14.11 -10.94 -17.78
N ALA A 84 14.26 -9.64 -18.04
CA ALA A 84 14.63 -9.19 -19.38
C ALA A 84 16.06 -9.69 -19.62
N ILE A 85 16.18 -10.86 -20.24
CA ILE A 85 17.47 -11.36 -20.72
C ILE A 85 17.83 -10.47 -21.91
N LEU A 86 18.48 -9.34 -21.65
CA LEU A 86 19.18 -8.56 -22.67
C LEU A 86 20.39 -9.41 -23.09
N LYS A 87 20.21 -10.28 -24.09
CA LYS A 87 21.35 -10.88 -24.80
C LYS A 87 21.90 -9.79 -25.74
N GLY A 88 23.15 -9.40 -25.50
CA GLY A 88 23.98 -8.71 -26.49
C GLY A 88 24.47 -9.66 -27.57
#